data_AF-A0A8C2BU17-F1
#
_entry.id   AF-A0A8C2BU17-F1
#
_cell.length_a   1.000
_cell.length_b   1.000
_cell.length_c   1.000
_cell.angle_alpha   90.00
_cell.angle_beta   90.00
_cell.angle_gamma   90.00
#
_symmetry.space_group_name_H-M   'P 1'
#
loop_
_entity.id
_entity.type
_entity.pdbx_description
1 polymer ?
#
loop_
_entity_poly.entity_id
_entity_poly.type
_entity_poly.pdbx_seq_one_letter_code
_entity_poly.pdbx_strand_id
1 'polypeptide(L)'
;MEEYHYPIIVEGDWGPAKNLKNKLQIHFQSKKKSKGGDCVVQYNDGSNSATILFKSSHIRDGVLSKTEHIITIDNQQIKLKVYKPSDVEEQADSTGPKVSRIITKCRIRTML
;
A
#
# COMPACT_ATOMS: atom_id res chain seq x y z
N MET A 1 -13.49 -14.28 13.01
CA MET A 1 -12.66 -13.08 12.89
C MET A 1 -12.47 -12.84 11.41
N GLU A 2 -12.94 -11.73 10.85
CA GLU A 2 -12.78 -11.49 9.41
C GLU A 2 -11.29 -11.23 9.12
N GLU A 3 -10.67 -12.12 8.36
CA GLU A 3 -9.24 -12.12 8.14
C GLU A 3 -8.92 -11.35 6.86
N TYR A 4 -8.28 -10.19 7.01
CA TYR A 4 -7.89 -9.32 5.88
C TYR A 4 -6.46 -9.67 5.45
N HIS A 5 -6.32 -10.52 4.44
CA HIS A 5 -5.04 -11.11 4.02
C HIS A 5 -4.33 -10.44 2.86
N TYR A 6 -4.95 -9.44 2.23
CA TYR A 6 -4.45 -8.89 0.98
C TYR A 6 -3.96 -7.46 1.18
N PRO A 7 -2.70 -7.27 1.61
CA PRO A 7 -2.13 -5.95 1.87
C PRO A 7 -1.72 -5.23 0.58
N ILE A 8 -1.84 -3.90 0.61
CA ILE A 8 -1.12 -2.95 -0.24
C ILE A 8 -0.43 -1.92 0.65
N ILE A 9 0.66 -1.37 0.14
CA ILE A 9 1.29 -0.18 0.71
C ILE A 9 0.81 1.04 -0.07
N VAL A 10 0.48 2.08 0.67
CA VAL A 10 0.08 3.38 0.14
C VAL A 10 1.04 4.42 0.69
N GLU A 11 1.62 5.22 -0.19
CA GLU A 11 2.50 6.33 0.17
C GLU A 11 2.01 7.64 -0.42
N GLY A 12 2.33 8.75 0.23
CA GLY A 12 2.01 10.07 -0.27
C GLY A 12 2.49 11.18 0.65
N ASP A 13 2.47 12.38 0.08
CA ASP A 13 2.95 13.59 0.74
C ASP A 13 1.81 14.27 1.51
N TRP A 14 1.32 13.62 2.57
CA TRP A 14 0.19 14.10 3.37
C TRP A 14 0.59 14.72 4.72
N GLY A 15 1.87 14.66 5.10
CA GLY A 15 2.38 15.24 6.35
C GLY A 15 1.55 14.83 7.59
N PRO A 16 1.55 15.65 8.66
CA PRO A 16 0.71 15.43 9.84
C PRO A 16 -0.75 15.83 9.55
N ALA A 17 -1.47 14.99 8.81
CA ALA A 17 -2.87 15.22 8.43
C ALA A 17 -3.87 14.66 9.45
N LYS A 18 -4.81 15.51 9.90
CA LYS A 18 -5.93 15.07 10.73
C LYS A 18 -6.88 14.17 9.93
N ASN A 19 -7.40 13.11 10.55
CA ASN A 19 -8.36 12.18 9.95
C ASN A 19 -7.87 11.44 8.69
N LEU A 20 -6.56 11.38 8.45
CA LEU A 20 -5.98 10.70 7.29
C LEU A 20 -6.45 9.25 7.17
N LYS A 21 -6.43 8.50 8.28
CA LYS A 21 -6.91 7.11 8.34
C LYS A 21 -8.33 6.97 7.78
N ASN A 22 -9.23 7.87 8.17
CA ASN A 22 -10.63 7.86 7.69
C ASN A 22 -10.72 8.23 6.20
N LYS A 23 -9.93 9.21 5.74
CA LYS A 23 -9.87 9.61 4.32
C LYS A 23 -9.39 8.47 3.43
N LEU A 24 -8.31 7.78 3.85
CA LEU A 24 -7.79 6.60 3.17
C LEU A 24 -8.85 5.50 3.15
N GLN A 25 -9.45 5.19 4.29
CA GLN A 25 -10.48 4.15 4.37
C GLN A 25 -11.65 4.43 3.41
N ILE A 26 -12.21 5.64 3.41
CA ILE A 26 -13.33 6.01 2.51
C ILE A 26 -12.89 5.92 1.03
N HIS A 27 -11.66 6.32 0.70
CA HIS A 27 -11.16 6.24 -0.68
C HIS A 27 -11.04 4.78 -1.15
N PHE A 28 -10.40 3.93 -0.34
CA PHE A 28 -10.15 2.52 -0.67
C PHE A 28 -11.38 1.62 -0.48
N GLN A 29 -12.40 2.05 0.26
CA GLN A 29 -13.71 1.40 0.28
C GLN A 29 -14.58 1.76 -0.93
N SER A 30 -14.34 2.91 -1.57
CA SER A 30 -15.16 3.37 -2.68
C SER A 30 -14.77 2.71 -4.01
N LYS A 31 -15.67 1.86 -4.52
CA LYS A 31 -15.55 1.25 -5.87
C LYS A 31 -15.33 2.28 -6.98
N LYS A 32 -15.97 3.46 -6.91
CA LYS A 32 -15.81 4.51 -7.93
C LYS A 32 -14.44 5.19 -7.85
N LYS A 33 -13.91 5.41 -6.63
CA LYS A 33 -12.67 6.17 -6.43
C LYS A 33 -11.42 5.33 -6.55
N SER A 34 -11.45 4.07 -6.16
CA SER A 34 -10.26 3.22 -6.12
C SER A 34 -10.48 1.85 -6.75
N LYS A 35 -11.70 1.51 -7.20
CA LYS A 35 -12.11 0.11 -7.48
C LYS A 35 -11.96 -0.83 -6.29
N GLY A 36 -11.81 -0.28 -5.09
CA GLY A 36 -11.66 -1.06 -3.87
C GLY A 36 -12.98 -1.56 -3.29
N GLY A 37 -12.99 -1.80 -1.99
CA GLY A 37 -14.07 -2.46 -1.28
C GLY A 37 -13.73 -2.61 0.20
N ASP A 38 -14.28 -3.61 0.86
CA ASP A 38 -14.07 -3.80 2.30
C ASP A 38 -12.58 -3.94 2.66
N CYS A 39 -12.10 -3.04 3.53
CA CYS A 39 -10.70 -2.91 3.88
C CYS A 39 -10.48 -2.34 5.29
N VAL A 40 -9.31 -2.67 5.85
CA VAL A 40 -8.79 -2.15 7.11
C VAL A 40 -7.54 -1.32 6.82
N VAL A 41 -7.47 -0.11 7.40
CA VAL A 41 -6.29 0.77 7.27
C VAL A 41 -5.44 0.68 8.54
N GLN A 42 -4.19 0.29 8.36
CA GLN A 42 -3.14 0.38 9.36
C GLN A 42 -2.26 1.59 9.02
N TYR A 43 -2.39 2.63 9.83
CA TYR A 43 -1.65 3.87 9.69
C TYR A 43 -0.96 4.19 11.02
N ASN A 44 0.30 4.61 10.96
CA ASN A 44 1.04 5.10 12.11
C ASN A 44 1.18 6.61 12.00
N ASP A 45 0.72 7.32 13.03
CA ASP A 45 0.73 8.78 13.06
C ASP A 45 2.17 9.31 12.90
N GLY A 46 2.37 10.18 11.91
CA GLY A 46 3.68 10.73 11.56
C GLY A 46 4.44 9.98 10.47
N SER A 47 3.87 8.90 9.93
CA SER A 47 4.42 8.25 8.73
C SER A 47 3.78 8.81 7.44
N ASN A 48 4.55 8.85 6.36
CA ASN A 48 4.08 9.16 5.00
C ASN A 48 3.62 7.91 4.24
N SER A 49 3.43 6.80 4.95
CA SER A 49 2.98 5.52 4.42
C SER A 49 1.91 4.89 5.31
N ALA A 50 1.06 4.08 4.69
CA ALA A 50 0.00 3.32 5.34
C ALA A 50 -0.13 1.94 4.68
N THR A 51 -0.51 0.93 5.45
CA THR A 51 -0.83 -0.40 4.95
C THR A 51 -2.34 -0.57 4.91
N ILE A 52 -2.89 -1.00 3.77
CA ILE A 52 -4.32 -1.26 3.61
C ILE A 52 -4.51 -2.73 3.33
N LEU A 53 -5.29 -3.40 4.18
CA LEU A 53 -5.58 -4.82 4.05
C LEU A 53 -6.99 -4.99 3.51
N PHE A 54 -7.11 -5.70 2.39
CA PHE A 54 -8.39 -6.02 1.78
C PHE A 54 -8.86 -7.43 2.13
N LYS A 55 -10.18 -7.62 2.09
CA LYS A 55 -10.83 -8.92 2.32
C LYS A 55 -10.59 -9.93 1.20
N SER A 56 -10.27 -9.48 -0.02
CA SER A 56 -10.10 -10.36 -1.18
C SER A 56 -9.03 -9.85 -2.15
N SER A 57 -8.33 -10.77 -2.82
CA SER A 57 -7.30 -10.45 -3.83
C SER A 57 -7.87 -9.65 -5.00
N HIS A 58 -9.08 -9.99 -5.47
CA HIS A 58 -9.72 -9.29 -6.58
C HIS A 58 -9.92 -7.80 -6.30
N ILE A 59 -10.21 -7.44 -5.05
CA ILE A 59 -10.34 -6.03 -4.63
C ILE A 59 -8.97 -5.36 -4.67
N ARG A 60 -7.95 -5.99 -4.08
CA ARG A 60 -6.56 -5.51 -4.11
C ARG A 60 -6.08 -5.27 -5.54
N ASP A 61 -6.27 -6.23 -6.42
CA ASP A 61 -5.80 -6.17 -7.79
C ASP A 61 -6.57 -5.13 -8.61
N GLY A 62 -7.87 -4.92 -8.34
CA GLY A 62 -8.64 -3.83 -8.92
C GLY A 62 -8.14 -2.45 -8.53
N VAL A 63 -7.70 -2.28 -7.28
CA VAL A 63 -7.06 -1.04 -6.79
C VAL A 63 -5.73 -0.82 -7.49
N LEU A 64 -4.89 -1.86 -7.60
CA LEU A 64 -3.59 -1.79 -8.26
C LEU A 64 -3.70 -1.60 -9.78
N SER A 65 -4.79 -2.07 -10.41
CA SER A 65 -5.02 -1.85 -11.84
C SER A 65 -5.38 -0.40 -12.17
N LYS A 66 -5.60 0.45 -11.16
CA LYS A 66 -5.95 1.85 -11.38
C LYS A 66 -4.68 2.68 -11.49
N THR A 67 -4.58 3.45 -12.56
CA THR A 67 -3.40 4.24 -12.91
C THR A 67 -3.01 5.27 -11.86
N GLU A 68 -4.00 5.94 -11.27
CA GLU A 68 -3.77 7.03 -10.32
C GLU A 68 -4.80 7.01 -9.20
N HIS A 69 -4.31 7.25 -7.98
CA HIS A 69 -5.11 7.42 -6.78
C HIS A 69 -4.88 8.82 -6.25
N ILE A 70 -5.93 9.64 -6.22
CA ILE A 70 -5.86 11.01 -5.72
C ILE A 70 -6.87 11.15 -4.59
N ILE A 71 -6.40 11.66 -3.45
CA ILE A 71 -7.23 11.99 -2.29
C ILE A 71 -7.16 13.48 -1.99
N THR A 72 -8.20 13.99 -1.32
CA THR A 72 -8.24 15.38 -0.88
C THR A 72 -8.13 15.44 0.64
N ILE A 73 -7.07 16.10 1.13
CA ILE A 73 -6.78 16.34 2.54
C ILE A 73 -6.62 17.85 2.71
N ASP A 74 -7.37 18.45 3.64
CA ASP A 74 -7.32 19.90 3.92
C ASP A 74 -7.34 20.78 2.65
N ASN A 75 -8.25 20.46 1.72
CA ASN A 75 -8.40 21.08 0.39
C ASN A 75 -7.23 20.90 -0.59
N GLN A 76 -6.18 20.16 -0.22
CA GLN A 76 -5.08 19.80 -1.09
C GLN A 76 -5.31 18.42 -1.73
N GLN A 77 -5.04 18.30 -3.03
CA GLN A 77 -5.07 17.02 -3.73
C GLN A 77 -3.70 16.36 -3.64
N ILE A 78 -3.66 15.14 -3.11
CA ILE A 78 -2.44 14.38 -2.92
C ILE A 78 -2.53 13.12 -3.76
N LYS A 79 -1.52 12.93 -4.63
CA LYS A 79 -1.36 11.74 -5.44
C LYS A 79 -0.69 10.65 -4.61
N LEU A 80 -1.35 9.50 -4.55
CA LEU A 80 -0.90 8.34 -3.80
C LEU A 80 -0.13 7.40 -4.71
N LYS A 81 0.98 6.87 -4.21
CA LYS A 81 1.65 5.71 -4.77
C LYS A 81 1.08 4.47 -4.10
N VAL A 82 0.70 3.47 -4.89
CA VAL A 82 0.09 2.24 -4.38
C VAL A 82 0.79 1.05 -5.01
N TYR A 83 1.28 0.13 -4.19
CA TYR A 83 2.06 -1.04 -4.63
C TYR A 83 1.90 -2.22 -3.66
N LYS A 84 2.28 -3.44 -4.04
CA LYS A 84 2.25 -4.59 -3.12
C LYS A 84 3.50 -4.54 -2.23
N PRO A 85 3.43 -4.99 -0.97
CA PRO A 85 4.62 -5.06 -0.13
C PRO A 85 5.76 -5.93 -0.71
N SER A 86 5.45 -6.85 -1.64
CA SER A 86 6.46 -7.64 -2.36
C SER A 86 7.17 -6.88 -3.50
N ASP A 87 6.66 -5.72 -3.93
CA ASP A 87 7.26 -4.92 -5.01
C ASP A 87 8.39 -3.99 -4.50
N VAL A 88 8.69 -4.00 -3.20
CA VAL A 88 9.63 -3.06 -2.54
C VAL A 88 11.12 -3.39 -2.82
N GLU A 89 11.42 -4.52 -3.47
CA GLU A 89 12.81 -4.93 -3.73
C GLU A 89 13.45 -4.29 -5.00
N GLU A 90 12.75 -3.45 -5.77
CA GLU A 90 13.29 -2.93 -7.06
C GLU A 90 13.01 -1.43 -7.34
N GLN A 91 13.26 -0.54 -6.37
CA GLN A 91 13.37 0.90 -6.67
C GLN A 91 14.66 1.53 -6.12
N ALA A 92 15.78 1.06 -6.65
CA ALA A 92 16.96 1.89 -6.85
C ALA A 92 17.31 1.86 -8.35
N ASP A 93 17.08 3.00 -8.99
CA ASP A 93 17.72 3.47 -10.22
C ASP A 93 17.58 2.65 -11.54
N SER A 94 16.95 3.32 -12.52
CA SER A 94 17.19 3.27 -13.96
C SER A 94 17.67 1.97 -14.64
N THR A 95 16.88 1.58 -15.67
CA THR A 95 17.25 0.76 -16.86
C THR A 95 17.32 -0.77 -16.74
N GLY A 96 16.34 -1.44 -17.36
CA GLY A 96 16.53 -2.76 -18.01
C GLY A 96 16.11 -4.01 -17.21
N PRO A 97 15.58 -5.06 -17.87
CA PRO A 97 14.78 -6.10 -17.21
C PRO A 97 15.63 -7.28 -16.80
N LYS A 98 15.59 -7.79 -15.57
CA LYS A 98 15.95 -9.20 -15.28
C LYS A 98 15.27 -9.78 -14.05
N VAL A 99 14.38 -10.73 -14.35
CA VAL A 99 14.09 -11.93 -13.57
C VAL A 99 15.37 -12.47 -12.90
N SER A 100 15.36 -12.71 -11.59
CA SER A 100 15.94 -13.94 -11.05
C SER A 100 15.50 -14.24 -9.62
N ARG A 101 15.02 -15.47 -9.46
CA ARG A 101 14.97 -16.22 -8.20
C ARG A 101 16.32 -16.11 -7.48
N ILE A 102 16.29 -15.82 -6.18
CA ILE A 102 17.27 -16.41 -5.27
C ILE A 102 16.66 -16.63 -3.88
N ILE A 103 16.63 -17.92 -3.54
CA ILE A 103 16.23 -18.47 -2.26
C ILE A 103 17.42 -18.28 -1.33
N THR A 104 17.35 -17.40 -0.34
CA THR A 104 18.46 -17.26 0.62
C THR A 104 18.09 -17.90 1.95
N LYS A 105 18.58 -19.13 2.13
CA LYS A 105 18.66 -19.84 3.41
C LYS A 105 19.29 -18.92 4.47
N CYS A 106 18.54 -18.64 5.53
CA CYS A 106 19.07 -18.05 6.75
C CYS A 106 20.12 -18.99 7.37
N ARG A 107 21.38 -18.54 7.46
CA ARG A 107 22.43 -19.21 8.23
C ARG A 107 22.49 -18.54 9.60
N ILE A 108 21.83 -19.15 10.58
CA ILE A 108 21.90 -18.77 11.99
C ILE A 108 23.34 -19.01 12.44
N ARG A 109 24.00 -17.96 12.90
CA ARG A 109 25.33 -18.04 13.53
C ARG A 109 25.13 -18.07 15.04
N THR A 110 25.07 -19.27 15.60
CA THR A 110 25.12 -19.48 17.06
C THR A 110 26.53 -19.14 17.55
N MET A 111 26.64 -18.20 18.47
CA MET A 111 27.84 -17.93 19.25
C MET A 111 27.75 -18.74 20.55
N LEU A 112 28.67 -19.68 20.74
CA LEU A 112 29.17 -20.10 22.05
C LEU A 112 30.60 -20.62 21.89
#